data_AF-A0A8J3QK79-F1
#
_entry.id   AF-A0A8J3QK79-F1
#
_cell.length_a   1.000
_cell.length_b   1.000
_cell.length_c   1.000
_cell.angle_alpha   90.00
_cell.angle_beta   90.00
_cell.angle_gamma   90.00
#
_symmetry.space_group_name_H-M   'P 1'
#
loop_
_entity.id
_entity.type
_entity.pdbx_description
1 polymer ?
#
loop_
_entity_poly.entity_id
_entity_poly.type
_entity_poly.pdbx_seq_one_letter_code
_entity_poly.pdbx_strand_id
1 'polypeptide(L)'
;MTDFWHTIEQSQFFSIVVIILFLLVPVVIVRALSWAYFRRRYRTGLPLVLHPFTATTDDALGRELLAELVAYIGDDPTGSLAPGAQSTATPPTTTEEQLGSPTGIMFTLTRLAIARRPGLHVILTRLGHTADAGLRIAVMIIKQPRGTVIASHTLTGTRDTIVAQVGAFCVYQAHTQLHFGRNTPRWERWHSAPAYQVYREGLALQEEGIERQANAYGWRVEAHQMRHEANRLRTAGIDRRVISRLEAQARDLDTAADAERPIWTEYLERAAGRFRRASVADPANLLPLLARAAICEILGDYETALGLYDIARTLWPEQVESTYRLLTHDTRGQGEQLGRDIERMLRRRRLFWLWARTFLPSRWAPGERRYWASWLRPSSTRTPRLTMRSKRRDTLNAVAVARLTIQAKRLSGDRSGANVALLVRRLFKRLERRVGRVRWRLLSRAGGSLDRLLTLRGPFWDSSRSALERQRVAFGRGWVAQYNAAIFFSTVLGLPAPLRPALRRPGAAAWTDDTWRSACAAASIRHLANVLRDPHNQLDLGWLRNDPDLDPLAEAVSDIGDEVPFAAWAIYAGLTGRFAEPLGVTSADEGPATPGRFRSRWRRWRDGSR
;
A
#
# COMPACT_ATOMS: atom_id res chain seq x y z
N MET A 1 29.74 -36.08 71.20
CA MET A 1 30.57 -36.04 69.97
C MET A 1 29.73 -36.21 68.70
N THR A 2 28.65 -37.00 68.73
CA THR A 2 27.67 -37.15 67.64
C THR A 2 26.86 -35.89 67.32
N ASP A 3 26.47 -35.09 68.33
CA ASP A 3 25.70 -33.84 68.11
C ASP A 3 26.51 -32.73 67.43
N PHE A 4 27.83 -32.74 67.59
CA PHE A 4 28.75 -31.77 66.97
C PHE A 4 28.89 -32.02 65.46
N TRP A 5 28.92 -33.29 65.04
CA TRP A 5 28.94 -33.65 63.62
C TRP A 5 27.60 -33.35 62.94
N HIS A 6 26.48 -33.54 63.63
CA HIS A 6 25.16 -33.26 63.06
C HIS A 6 24.90 -31.76 62.84
N THR A 7 25.46 -30.89 63.71
CA THR A 7 25.39 -29.43 63.55
C THR A 7 26.33 -28.91 62.45
N ILE A 8 27.50 -29.53 62.26
CA ILE A 8 28.40 -29.19 61.15
C ILE A 8 27.80 -29.61 59.79
N GLU A 9 27.21 -30.79 59.69
CA GLU A 9 26.54 -31.24 58.45
C GLU A 9 25.33 -30.35 58.11
N GLN A 10 24.54 -29.93 59.11
CA GLN A 10 23.44 -28.99 58.90
C GLN A 10 23.92 -27.60 58.47
N SER A 11 25.03 -27.10 59.02
CA SER A 11 25.57 -25.79 58.64
C SER A 11 26.19 -25.80 57.23
N GLN A 12 26.84 -26.90 56.83
CA GLN A 12 27.37 -27.08 55.49
C GLN A 12 26.25 -27.25 54.46
N PHE A 13 25.22 -28.03 54.76
CA PHE A 13 24.06 -28.17 53.88
C PHE A 13 23.33 -26.84 53.71
N PHE A 14 23.10 -26.10 54.81
CA PHE A 14 22.50 -24.77 54.75
C PHE A 14 23.34 -23.80 53.93
N SER A 15 24.67 -23.81 54.11
CA SER A 15 25.59 -22.96 53.34
C SER A 15 25.58 -23.31 51.85
N ILE A 16 25.56 -24.60 51.50
CA ILE A 16 25.47 -25.06 50.10
C ILE A 16 24.14 -24.63 49.48
N VAL A 17 23.02 -24.80 50.18
CA VAL A 17 21.70 -24.40 49.69
C VAL A 17 21.64 -22.87 49.50
N VAL A 18 22.17 -22.10 50.46
CA VAL A 18 22.23 -20.63 50.37
C VAL A 18 23.09 -20.19 49.19
N ILE A 19 24.27 -20.80 49.00
CA ILE A 19 25.15 -20.50 47.85
C ILE A 19 24.46 -20.85 46.53
N ILE A 20 23.81 -22.01 46.43
CA ILE A 20 23.06 -22.43 45.23
C ILE A 20 21.92 -21.44 44.95
N LEU A 21 21.16 -21.03 45.96
CA LEU A 21 20.07 -20.08 45.82
C LEU A 21 20.57 -18.69 45.40
N PHE A 22 21.68 -18.23 46.01
CA PHE A 22 22.33 -16.96 45.71
C PHE A 22 22.92 -16.92 44.29
N LEU A 23 23.30 -18.06 43.72
CA LEU A 23 23.75 -18.16 42.33
C LEU A 23 22.58 -18.32 41.34
N LEU A 24 21.55 -19.10 41.67
CA LEU A 24 20.41 -19.37 40.77
C LEU A 24 19.48 -18.18 40.62
N VAL A 25 19.18 -17.46 41.71
CA VAL A 25 18.21 -16.35 41.69
C VAL A 25 18.66 -15.22 40.74
N PRO A 26 19.91 -14.72 40.79
CA PRO A 26 20.41 -13.75 39.82
C PRO A 26 20.38 -14.27 38.39
N VAL A 27 20.75 -15.52 38.15
CA VAL A 27 20.71 -16.13 36.79
C VAL A 27 19.29 -16.15 36.24
N VAL A 28 18.30 -16.52 37.05
CA VAL A 28 16.88 -16.52 36.65
C VAL A 28 16.38 -15.10 36.40
N ILE A 29 16.71 -14.14 37.26
CA ILE A 29 16.32 -12.73 37.10
C ILE A 29 16.94 -12.13 35.83
N VAL A 30 18.25 -12.32 35.63
CA VAL A 30 18.96 -11.85 34.42
C VAL A 30 18.37 -12.50 33.18
N ARG A 31 18.05 -13.80 33.21
CA ARG A 31 17.40 -14.50 32.09
C ARG A 31 15.99 -13.97 31.82
N ALA A 32 15.20 -13.70 32.84
CA ALA A 32 13.84 -13.16 32.71
C ALA A 32 13.86 -11.72 32.18
N LEU A 33 14.74 -10.87 32.70
CA LEU A 33 14.94 -9.49 32.24
C LEU A 33 15.51 -9.44 30.82
N SER A 34 16.49 -10.29 30.51
CA SER A 34 17.05 -10.45 29.16
C SER A 34 15.96 -10.90 28.18
N TRP A 35 15.12 -11.87 28.56
CA TRP A 35 13.99 -12.31 27.74
C TRP A 35 12.90 -11.24 27.58
N ALA A 36 12.58 -10.48 28.63
CA ALA A 36 11.60 -9.40 28.58
C ALA A 36 12.10 -8.22 27.73
N TYR A 37 13.36 -7.81 27.90
CA TYR A 37 14.05 -6.84 27.06
C TYR A 37 14.08 -7.32 25.60
N PHE A 38 14.43 -8.60 25.38
CA PHE A 38 14.46 -9.21 24.05
C PHE A 38 13.07 -9.20 23.40
N ARG A 39 12.03 -9.65 24.09
CA ARG A 39 10.65 -9.65 23.59
C ARG A 39 10.15 -8.23 23.32
N ARG A 40 10.65 -7.23 24.03
CA ARG A 40 10.33 -5.81 23.81
C ARG A 40 11.09 -5.23 22.62
N ARG A 41 12.38 -5.54 22.47
CA ARG A 41 13.29 -5.02 21.42
C ARG A 41 13.08 -5.71 20.08
N TYR A 42 12.87 -7.02 20.08
CA TYR A 42 12.71 -7.88 18.90
C TYR A 42 11.28 -8.36 18.71
N ARG A 43 10.31 -7.47 18.98
CA ARG A 43 8.87 -7.65 18.70
C ARG A 43 8.54 -7.90 17.21
N THR A 44 9.58 -8.00 16.38
CA THR A 44 9.68 -7.54 15.00
C THR A 44 10.13 -8.64 14.03
N GLY A 45 10.57 -9.80 14.53
CA GLY A 45 10.87 -10.97 13.70
C GLY A 45 12.04 -11.79 14.23
N LEU A 46 12.11 -13.07 13.83
CA LEU A 46 13.32 -13.89 13.95
C LEU A 46 14.34 -13.38 12.93
N PRO A 47 15.59 -13.06 13.34
CA PRO A 47 16.65 -12.79 12.37
C PRO A 47 16.89 -14.02 11.50
N LEU A 48 17.07 -13.78 10.21
CA LEU A 48 17.73 -14.71 9.32
C LEU A 48 19.21 -14.34 9.30
N VAL A 49 20.08 -15.24 9.76
CA VAL A 49 21.53 -15.05 9.79
C VAL A 49 22.13 -15.92 8.69
N LEU A 50 22.60 -15.30 7.62
CA LEU A 50 23.27 -16.00 6.54
C LEU A 50 24.75 -16.15 6.92
N HIS A 51 25.25 -17.38 6.91
CA HIS A 51 26.67 -17.65 7.11
C HIS A 51 27.41 -17.64 5.77
N PRO A 52 28.69 -17.23 5.76
CA PRO A 52 29.52 -17.36 4.56
C PRO A 52 29.61 -18.82 4.11
N PHE A 53 29.91 -19.01 2.82
CA PHE A 53 30.08 -20.34 2.24
C PHE A 53 31.14 -21.13 3.00
N THR A 54 30.83 -22.40 3.25
CA THR A 54 31.75 -23.36 3.86
C THR A 54 32.73 -23.89 2.81
N ALA A 55 33.62 -23.03 2.31
CA ALA A 55 34.72 -23.39 1.40
C ALA A 55 35.89 -22.36 1.50
N THR A 56 37.07 -22.78 1.04
CA THR A 56 38.42 -22.18 1.17
C THR A 56 38.52 -20.66 1.10
N THR A 57 39.52 -20.12 1.79
CA THR A 57 39.77 -18.71 2.20
C THR A 57 39.77 -17.61 1.12
N ASP A 58 39.41 -17.87 -0.14
CA ASP A 58 39.43 -16.90 -1.23
C ASP A 58 38.23 -16.98 -2.19
N ASP A 59 37.02 -17.25 -1.67
CA ASP A 59 35.80 -17.34 -2.49
C ASP A 59 35.14 -15.97 -2.71
N ALA A 60 35.73 -15.15 -3.60
CA ALA A 60 35.14 -13.87 -4.04
C ALA A 60 33.72 -14.06 -4.60
N LEU A 61 33.51 -15.12 -5.37
CA LEU A 61 32.21 -15.47 -5.95
C LEU A 61 31.19 -15.82 -4.85
N GLY A 62 31.58 -16.55 -3.82
CA GLY A 62 30.74 -16.84 -2.66
C GLY A 62 30.34 -15.57 -1.89
N ARG A 63 31.23 -14.57 -1.79
CA ARG A 63 30.92 -13.27 -1.16
C ARG A 63 29.92 -12.45 -1.96
N GLU A 64 30.09 -12.38 -3.29
CA GLU A 64 29.14 -11.70 -4.16
C GLU A 64 27.76 -12.35 -4.12
N LEU A 65 27.71 -13.67 -4.21
CA LEU A 65 26.47 -14.44 -4.16
C LEU A 65 25.75 -14.28 -2.82
N LEU A 66 26.50 -14.23 -1.72
CA LEU A 66 25.96 -13.92 -0.41
C LEU A 66 25.38 -12.50 -0.38
N ALA A 67 26.08 -11.50 -0.91
CA ALA A 67 25.59 -10.13 -0.96
C ALA A 67 24.30 -9.99 -1.79
N GLU A 68 24.22 -10.67 -2.94
CA GLU A 68 23.00 -10.75 -3.75
C GLU A 68 21.85 -11.41 -3.00
N LEU A 69 22.12 -12.48 -2.26
CA LEU A 69 21.12 -13.15 -1.42
C LEU A 69 20.64 -12.23 -0.28
N VAL A 70 21.55 -11.48 0.33
CA VAL A 70 21.22 -10.48 1.36
C VAL A 70 20.29 -9.42 0.79
N ALA A 71 20.62 -8.86 -0.39
CA ALA A 71 19.80 -7.88 -1.08
C ALA A 71 18.42 -8.46 -1.42
N TYR A 72 18.38 -9.64 -2.03
CA TYR A 72 17.13 -10.32 -2.39
C TYR A 72 16.20 -10.54 -1.18
N ILE A 73 16.75 -10.93 -0.03
CA ILE A 73 15.96 -11.13 1.21
C ILE A 73 15.57 -9.79 1.85
N GLY A 74 16.44 -8.78 1.75
CA GLY A 74 16.16 -7.42 2.23
C GLY A 74 15.04 -6.73 1.46
N ASP A 75 14.95 -6.98 0.15
CA ASP A 75 13.95 -6.43 -0.78
C ASP A 75 12.61 -7.17 -0.72
N ASP A 76 12.37 -8.06 0.25
CA ASP A 76 11.09 -8.73 0.37
C ASP A 76 9.98 -7.74 0.74
N PRO A 77 8.94 -7.55 -0.11
CA PRO A 77 7.92 -6.52 0.08
C PRO A 77 6.95 -6.84 1.22
N THR A 78 6.99 -8.05 1.80
CA THR A 78 6.30 -8.26 3.08
C THR A 78 6.95 -7.41 4.19
N GLY A 79 8.18 -6.92 3.96
CA GLY A 79 8.91 -5.85 4.69
C GLY A 79 9.16 -6.16 6.16
N SER A 80 8.63 -7.30 6.60
CA SER A 80 8.47 -7.78 7.94
C SER A 80 7.85 -9.16 7.75
N LEU A 81 8.42 -10.19 8.36
CA LEU A 81 7.94 -11.57 8.20
C LEU A 81 6.51 -11.82 8.78
N ALA A 82 5.70 -10.77 9.01
CA ALA A 82 4.24 -10.79 9.20
C ALA A 82 3.62 -9.37 8.99
N PRO A 83 2.38 -9.25 8.45
CA PRO A 83 1.69 -7.96 8.28
C PRO A 83 1.55 -7.18 9.60
N GLY A 84 1.97 -5.92 9.61
CA GLY A 84 1.87 -4.99 10.74
C GLY A 84 3.11 -4.88 11.64
N ALA A 85 4.27 -5.36 11.21
CA ALA A 85 5.52 -5.18 11.94
C ALA A 85 6.27 -3.90 11.48
N GLN A 86 6.58 -3.01 12.43
CA GLN A 86 7.40 -1.81 12.20
C GLN A 86 8.89 -2.14 12.11
N SER A 87 9.25 -3.15 11.33
CA SER A 87 10.63 -3.62 11.33
C SER A 87 11.09 -4.13 10.00
N THR A 88 12.00 -3.34 9.46
CA THR A 88 13.09 -3.79 8.60
C THR A 88 13.65 -5.12 9.09
N ALA A 89 13.82 -6.05 8.17
CA ALA A 89 14.85 -7.06 8.33
C ALA A 89 16.13 -6.30 8.69
N THR A 90 16.67 -6.55 9.87
CA THR A 90 18.03 -6.07 10.15
C THR A 90 18.90 -6.75 9.10
N PRO A 91 19.73 -6.03 8.34
CA PRO A 91 20.68 -6.67 7.43
C PRO A 91 21.39 -7.77 8.23
N PRO A 92 21.61 -8.96 7.65
CA PRO A 92 22.28 -10.03 8.34
C PRO A 92 23.62 -9.50 8.81
N THR A 93 23.77 -9.38 10.13
CA THR A 93 25.05 -9.07 10.73
C THR A 93 25.96 -10.25 10.42
N THR A 94 26.99 -10.00 9.61
CA THR A 94 28.18 -10.84 9.57
C THR A 94 28.68 -10.95 11.00
N THR A 95 28.45 -12.11 11.61
CA THR A 95 29.01 -12.54 12.89
C THR A 95 29.09 -11.44 13.96
N GLU A 96 28.06 -11.32 14.81
CA GLU A 96 28.34 -10.84 16.18
C GLU A 96 29.42 -11.75 16.76
N GLU A 97 30.56 -11.15 17.09
CA GLU A 97 31.72 -11.79 17.70
C GLU A 97 31.26 -12.87 18.67
N GLN A 98 31.73 -14.09 18.43
CA GLN A 98 31.74 -15.10 19.47
C GLN A 98 32.58 -14.51 20.61
N LEU A 99 31.91 -14.07 21.67
CA LEU A 99 32.54 -13.73 22.95
C LEU A 99 33.46 -14.89 23.36
N GLY A 100 34.76 -14.75 23.12
CA GLY A 100 35.86 -15.46 23.78
C GLY A 100 35.94 -16.99 23.61
N SER A 101 37.14 -17.50 23.86
CA SER A 101 37.46 -18.93 23.86
C SER A 101 36.57 -19.74 24.84
N PRO A 102 36.26 -21.02 24.54
CA PRO A 102 35.15 -21.75 25.16
C PRO A 102 35.43 -22.36 26.55
N THR A 103 36.42 -21.87 27.29
CA THR A 103 36.92 -22.54 28.50
C THR A 103 36.77 -21.67 29.74
N GLY A 104 35.65 -21.82 30.47
CA GLY A 104 35.47 -21.24 31.81
C GLY A 104 34.04 -21.35 32.35
N ILE A 105 33.91 -21.62 33.65
CA ILE A 105 32.60 -21.71 34.37
C ILE A 105 31.77 -20.45 34.16
N MET A 106 32.43 -19.28 34.11
CA MET A 106 31.77 -17.99 33.85
C MET A 106 31.16 -17.89 32.44
N PHE A 107 31.72 -18.55 31.43
CA PHE A 107 31.17 -18.61 30.06
C PHE A 107 29.91 -19.49 30.00
N THR A 108 29.91 -20.63 30.70
CA THR A 108 28.71 -21.46 30.88
C THR A 108 27.62 -20.72 31.63
N LEU A 109 27.96 -19.98 32.69
CA LEU A 109 27.00 -19.17 33.46
C LEU A 109 26.45 -18.01 32.63
N THR A 110 27.27 -17.32 31.81
CA THR A 110 26.76 -16.30 30.88
C THR A 110 25.91 -16.90 29.76
N ARG A 111 26.26 -18.08 29.21
CA ARG A 111 25.39 -18.82 28.27
C ARG A 111 24.05 -19.22 28.89
N LEU A 112 24.02 -19.52 30.18
CA LEU A 112 22.79 -19.90 30.90
C LEU A 112 21.93 -18.66 31.23
N ALA A 113 22.59 -17.57 31.67
CA ALA A 113 21.96 -16.34 32.12
C ALA A 113 21.49 -15.42 30.98
N ILE A 114 22.23 -15.35 29.87
CA ILE A 114 21.89 -14.48 28.73
C ILE A 114 21.01 -15.25 27.76
N ALA A 115 19.78 -14.78 27.52
CA ALA A 115 18.90 -15.36 26.52
C ALA A 115 19.51 -15.15 25.12
N ARG A 116 20.02 -16.23 24.50
CA ARG A 116 20.48 -16.18 23.10
C ARG A 116 19.32 -15.86 22.16
N ARG A 117 19.57 -14.97 21.19
CA ARG A 117 18.60 -14.60 20.16
C ARG A 117 18.17 -15.87 19.39
N PRO A 118 16.89 -16.29 19.47
CA PRO A 118 16.40 -17.30 18.55
C PRO A 118 16.49 -16.75 17.14
N GLY A 119 17.20 -17.46 16.27
CA GLY A 119 17.48 -17.04 14.90
C GLY A 119 17.48 -18.23 13.97
N LEU A 120 17.21 -17.95 12.70
CA LEU A 120 17.32 -18.93 11.63
C LEU A 120 18.69 -18.73 10.98
N HIS A 121 19.61 -19.63 11.29
CA HIS A 121 20.95 -19.62 10.72
C HIS A 121 20.91 -20.41 9.42
N VAL A 122 21.27 -19.77 8.32
CA VAL A 122 21.34 -20.39 7.00
C VAL A 122 22.81 -20.68 6.71
N ILE A 123 23.10 -21.96 6.52
CA ILE A 123 24.42 -22.44 6.11
C ILE A 123 24.31 -22.79 4.63
N LEU A 124 25.21 -22.19 3.85
CA LEU A 124 25.33 -22.42 2.42
C LEU A 124 26.59 -23.25 2.16
N THR A 125 26.42 -24.37 1.46
CA THR A 125 27.53 -25.25 1.06
C THR A 125 27.50 -25.41 -0.45
N ARG A 126 28.57 -24.98 -1.11
CA ARG A 126 28.73 -25.16 -2.56
C ARG A 126 29.14 -26.61 -2.82
N LEU A 127 28.37 -27.31 -3.64
CA LEU A 127 28.60 -28.73 -3.96
C LEU A 127 29.36 -28.94 -5.28
N GLY A 128 29.67 -27.86 -6.01
CA GLY A 128 30.36 -27.89 -7.30
C GLY A 128 29.54 -27.25 -8.43
N HIS A 129 30.01 -27.44 -9.67
CA HIS A 129 29.27 -27.10 -10.89
C HIS A 129 28.67 -28.37 -11.51
N THR A 130 27.49 -28.25 -12.10
CA THR A 130 26.93 -29.31 -12.94
C THR A 130 27.55 -29.26 -14.34
N ALA A 131 27.44 -30.36 -15.10
CA ALA A 131 27.99 -30.47 -16.46
C ALA A 131 27.51 -29.34 -17.41
N ASP A 132 26.32 -28.78 -17.15
CA ASP A 132 25.73 -27.65 -17.90
C ASP A 132 26.07 -26.26 -17.32
N ALA A 133 27.21 -26.09 -16.65
CA ALA A 133 27.66 -24.81 -16.06
C ALA A 133 26.76 -24.20 -14.95
N GLY A 134 25.84 -24.98 -14.38
CA GLY A 134 24.97 -24.54 -13.28
C GLY A 134 25.67 -24.61 -11.91
N LEU A 135 25.38 -23.66 -11.03
CA LEU A 135 25.77 -23.69 -9.62
C LEU A 135 24.88 -24.68 -8.86
N ARG A 136 25.51 -25.54 -8.06
CA ARG A 136 24.81 -26.46 -7.13
C ARG A 136 25.10 -26.07 -5.69
N ILE A 137 24.05 -25.70 -4.95
CA ILE A 137 24.15 -25.20 -3.58
C ILE A 137 23.26 -26.03 -2.67
N ALA A 138 23.82 -26.53 -1.58
CA ALA A 138 23.06 -27.03 -0.45
C ALA A 138 22.78 -25.89 0.53
N VAL A 139 21.50 -25.73 0.88
CA VAL A 139 21.02 -24.73 1.84
C VAL A 139 20.49 -25.48 3.05
N MET A 140 21.06 -25.21 4.21
CA MET A 140 20.60 -25.78 5.47
C MET A 140 20.20 -24.66 6.43
N ILE A 141 18.99 -24.75 6.99
CA ILE A 141 18.48 -23.76 7.95
C ILE A 141 18.41 -24.40 9.33
N ILE A 142 19.10 -23.79 10.29
CA ILE A 142 19.22 -24.23 11.67
C ILE A 142 18.55 -23.22 12.58
N LYS A 143 17.69 -23.71 13.46
CA LYS A 143 17.04 -22.89 14.48
C LYS A 143 17.88 -22.85 15.76
N GLN A 144 18.49 -21.70 16.01
CA GLN A 144 19.19 -21.42 17.27
C GLN A 144 18.20 -20.93 18.34
N PRO A 145 18.49 -21.12 19.64
CA PRO A 145 19.68 -21.77 20.20
C PRO A 145 19.58 -23.32 20.27
N ARG A 146 18.49 -23.93 19.79
CA ARG A 146 18.27 -25.38 19.91
C ARG A 146 19.19 -26.23 19.02
N GLY A 147 19.81 -25.62 18.02
CA GLY A 147 20.67 -26.34 17.06
C GLY A 147 19.89 -27.30 16.15
N THR A 148 18.56 -27.22 16.11
CA THR A 148 17.73 -28.13 15.32
C THR A 148 17.72 -27.68 13.86
N VAL A 149 18.11 -28.57 12.95
CA VAL A 149 17.89 -28.39 11.51
C VAL A 149 16.39 -28.38 11.26
N ILE A 150 15.88 -27.30 10.69
CA ILE A 150 14.45 -27.15 10.37
C ILE A 150 14.15 -27.41 8.90
N ALA A 151 15.12 -27.21 8.02
CA ALA A 151 15.00 -27.45 6.60
C ALA A 151 16.39 -27.62 5.98
N SER A 152 16.48 -28.49 4.98
CA SER A 152 17.67 -28.64 4.13
C SER A 152 17.21 -28.93 2.71
N HIS A 153 17.83 -28.29 1.71
CA HIS A 153 17.52 -28.53 0.31
C HIS A 153 18.76 -28.31 -0.55
N THR A 154 18.93 -29.14 -1.58
CA THR A 154 19.89 -28.89 -2.66
C THR A 154 19.19 -28.23 -3.83
N LEU A 155 19.74 -27.11 -4.30
CA LEU A 155 19.21 -26.33 -5.42
C LEU A 155 20.27 -26.24 -6.52
N THR A 156 19.81 -26.20 -7.77
CA THR A 156 20.66 -26.14 -8.96
C THR A 156 20.11 -25.09 -9.92
N GLY A 157 20.97 -24.20 -10.42
CA GLY A 157 20.58 -23.15 -11.35
C GLY A 157 21.75 -22.29 -11.80
N THR A 158 21.46 -21.36 -12.71
CA THR A 158 22.35 -20.23 -13.03
C THR A 158 22.48 -19.29 -11.84
N ARG A 159 23.43 -18.35 -11.87
CA ARG A 159 23.64 -17.36 -10.80
C ARG A 159 22.34 -16.63 -10.40
N ASP A 160 21.62 -16.08 -11.37
CA ASP A 160 20.41 -15.30 -11.08
C ASP A 160 19.27 -16.18 -10.53
N THR A 161 19.13 -17.39 -11.09
CA THR A 161 18.07 -18.32 -10.67
C THR A 161 18.36 -18.94 -9.31
N ILE A 162 19.64 -19.21 -8.99
CA ILE A 162 20.01 -19.80 -7.70
C ILE A 162 19.80 -18.81 -6.55
N VAL A 163 20.08 -17.51 -6.74
CA VAL A 163 19.78 -16.48 -5.73
C VAL A 163 18.28 -16.43 -5.44
N ALA A 164 17.45 -16.37 -6.49
CA ALA A 164 15.99 -16.33 -6.35
C ALA A 164 15.43 -17.58 -5.65
N GLN A 165 15.92 -18.77 -6.04
CA GLN A 165 15.51 -20.05 -5.44
C GLN A 165 15.92 -20.16 -3.97
N VAL A 166 17.20 -19.90 -3.66
CA VAL A 166 17.74 -19.97 -2.28
C VAL A 166 17.06 -18.92 -1.40
N GLY A 167 16.90 -17.70 -1.90
CA GLY A 167 16.25 -16.61 -1.18
C GLY A 167 14.76 -16.90 -0.92
N ALA A 168 14.03 -17.36 -1.93
CA ALA A 168 12.63 -17.74 -1.79
C ALA A 168 12.46 -18.91 -0.81
N PHE A 169 13.34 -19.92 -0.86
CA PHE A 169 13.37 -21.01 0.10
C PHE A 169 13.61 -20.49 1.52
N CYS A 170 14.58 -19.61 1.74
CA CYS A 170 14.88 -19.04 3.06
C CYS A 170 13.71 -18.25 3.64
N VAL A 171 13.11 -17.37 2.85
CA VAL A 171 11.98 -16.54 3.29
C VAL A 171 10.73 -17.38 3.50
N TYR A 172 10.44 -18.34 2.62
CA TYR A 172 9.37 -19.31 2.80
C TYR A 172 9.54 -20.08 4.12
N GLN A 173 10.72 -20.64 4.38
CA GLN A 173 10.99 -21.39 5.62
C GLN A 173 10.91 -20.52 6.88
N ALA A 174 11.22 -19.23 6.75
CA ALA A 174 10.96 -18.26 7.81
C ALA A 174 9.46 -18.09 8.03
N HIS A 175 8.66 -17.85 6.98
CA HIS A 175 7.20 -17.70 7.11
C HIS A 175 6.49 -18.95 7.64
N THR A 176 6.96 -20.15 7.33
CA THR A 176 6.37 -21.41 7.84
C THR A 176 6.66 -21.66 9.32
N GLN A 177 7.62 -20.97 9.93
CA GLN A 177 7.87 -21.12 11.36
C GLN A 177 6.60 -20.81 12.16
N LEU A 178 6.31 -21.64 13.17
CA LEU A 178 5.13 -21.52 14.03
C LEU A 178 4.88 -20.09 14.55
N HIS A 179 5.93 -19.32 14.83
CA HIS A 179 5.77 -17.93 15.26
C HIS A 179 5.17 -17.03 14.17
N PHE A 180 5.61 -17.19 12.92
CA PHE A 180 5.20 -16.36 11.78
C PHE A 180 3.92 -16.88 11.13
N GLY A 181 3.82 -18.19 10.89
CA GLY A 181 2.61 -18.82 10.38
C GLY A 181 1.41 -18.50 11.27
N ARG A 182 1.57 -18.53 12.60
CA ARG A 182 0.49 -18.13 13.53
C ARG A 182 0.12 -16.65 13.41
N ASN A 183 1.07 -15.77 13.11
CA ASN A 183 0.86 -14.32 13.00
C ASN A 183 0.45 -13.84 11.60
N THR A 184 0.42 -14.74 10.61
CA THR A 184 -0.02 -14.45 9.24
C THR A 184 -1.45 -14.96 9.06
N PRO A 185 -2.39 -14.15 8.54
CA PRO A 185 -3.74 -14.60 8.21
C PRO A 185 -3.70 -15.81 7.28
N ARG A 186 -4.66 -16.73 7.42
CA ARG A 186 -4.61 -18.02 6.70
C ARG A 186 -4.57 -17.86 5.18
N TRP A 187 -5.29 -16.87 4.66
CA TRP A 187 -5.37 -16.55 3.23
C TRP A 187 -4.13 -15.83 2.66
N GLU A 188 -3.13 -15.53 3.50
CA GLU A 188 -1.84 -14.93 3.10
C GLU A 188 -0.68 -15.89 3.36
N ARG A 189 -0.96 -17.12 3.82
CA ARG A 189 0.09 -18.11 4.10
C ARG A 189 0.55 -18.76 2.82
N TRP A 190 1.86 -18.87 2.69
CA TRP A 190 2.52 -19.64 1.65
C TRP A 190 2.65 -21.09 2.07
N HIS A 191 2.29 -22.00 1.17
CA HIS A 191 2.46 -23.43 1.30
C HIS A 191 3.52 -23.98 0.35
N SER A 192 3.95 -23.19 -0.64
CA SER A 192 4.92 -23.57 -1.66
C SER A 192 5.99 -22.49 -1.85
N ALA A 193 7.27 -22.87 -1.70
CA ALA A 193 8.40 -21.98 -1.99
C ALA A 193 8.48 -21.59 -3.48
N PRO A 194 8.29 -22.52 -4.45
CA PRO A 194 8.18 -22.15 -5.86
C PRO A 194 7.05 -21.17 -6.15
N ALA A 195 5.87 -21.33 -5.53
CA ALA A 195 4.76 -20.40 -5.72
C ALA A 195 5.11 -18.99 -5.24
N TYR A 196 5.77 -18.90 -4.07
CA TYR A 196 6.24 -17.64 -3.52
C TYR A 196 7.32 -16.98 -4.39
N GLN A 197 8.26 -17.75 -4.94
CA GLN A 197 9.26 -17.25 -5.89
C GLN A 197 8.58 -16.61 -7.10
N VAL A 198 7.67 -17.35 -7.75
CA VAL A 198 6.95 -16.86 -8.94
C VAL A 198 6.11 -15.62 -8.62
N TYR A 199 5.53 -15.55 -7.42
CA TYR A 199 4.85 -14.34 -6.95
C TYR A 199 5.79 -13.14 -6.83
N ARG A 200 7.00 -13.32 -6.28
CA ARG A 200 8.01 -12.25 -6.22
C ARG A 200 8.47 -11.79 -7.60
N GLU A 201 8.67 -12.71 -8.54
CA GLU A 201 8.94 -12.38 -9.93
C GLU A 201 7.81 -11.52 -10.52
N GLY A 202 6.56 -11.85 -10.22
CA GLY A 202 5.39 -11.06 -10.61
C GLY A 202 5.39 -9.67 -10.01
N LEU A 203 5.75 -9.52 -8.74
CA LEU A 203 5.84 -8.21 -8.07
C LEU A 203 6.94 -7.33 -8.66
N ALA A 204 8.11 -7.88 -8.96
CA ALA A 204 9.20 -7.13 -9.59
C ALA A 204 8.79 -6.61 -10.97
N LEU A 205 8.16 -7.46 -11.80
CA LEU A 205 7.62 -7.05 -13.10
C LEU A 205 6.50 -6.01 -12.96
N GLN A 206 5.64 -6.17 -11.96
CA GLN A 206 4.57 -5.21 -11.67
C GLN A 206 5.17 -3.85 -11.28
N GLU A 207 6.15 -3.81 -10.40
CA GLU A 207 6.81 -2.57 -9.97
C GLU A 207 7.48 -1.85 -11.15
N GLU A 208 8.23 -2.58 -11.98
CA GLU A 208 8.86 -2.00 -13.17
C GLU A 208 7.81 -1.51 -14.18
N GLY A 209 6.75 -2.30 -14.42
CA GLY A 209 5.65 -1.90 -15.29
C GLY A 209 4.95 -0.63 -14.81
N ILE A 210 4.65 -0.54 -13.51
CA ILE A 210 4.03 0.65 -12.90
C ILE A 210 4.97 1.86 -12.97
N GLU A 211 6.28 1.68 -12.72
CA GLU A 211 7.25 2.78 -12.79
C GLU A 211 7.37 3.32 -14.23
N ARG A 212 7.49 2.44 -15.22
CA ARG A 212 7.53 2.82 -16.64
C ARG A 212 6.24 3.52 -17.07
N GLN A 213 5.10 2.98 -16.66
CA GLN A 213 3.81 3.62 -16.89
C GLN A 213 3.76 5.04 -16.29
N ALA A 214 4.20 5.19 -15.04
CA ALA A 214 4.27 6.49 -14.37
C ALA A 214 5.21 7.47 -15.09
N ASN A 215 6.36 7.01 -15.59
CA ASN A 215 7.31 7.82 -16.34
C ASN A 215 6.74 8.29 -17.69
N ALA A 216 6.14 7.38 -18.46
CA ALA A 216 5.47 7.71 -19.72
C ALA A 216 4.36 8.75 -19.51
N TYR A 217 3.64 8.64 -18.40
CA TYR A 217 2.65 9.65 -18.01
C TYR A 217 3.27 10.98 -17.61
N GLY A 218 4.40 10.97 -16.90
CA GLY A 218 5.19 12.17 -16.61
C GLY A 218 5.57 12.94 -17.88
N TRP A 219 6.00 12.24 -18.94
CA TRP A 219 6.35 12.86 -20.22
C TRP A 219 5.15 13.50 -20.92
N ARG A 220 3.97 12.87 -20.90
CA ARG A 220 2.75 13.48 -21.46
C ARG A 220 2.30 14.72 -20.70
N VAL A 221 2.54 14.77 -19.40
CA VAL A 221 2.28 15.98 -18.60
C VAL A 221 3.20 17.11 -19.02
N GLU A 222 4.48 16.81 -19.20
CA GLU A 222 5.46 17.79 -19.64
C GLU A 222 5.20 18.26 -21.08
N ALA A 223 4.87 17.35 -22.00
CA ALA A 223 4.47 17.68 -23.38
C ALA A 223 3.26 18.62 -23.43
N HIS A 224 2.26 18.35 -22.59
CA HIS A 224 1.08 19.20 -22.47
C HIS A 224 1.42 20.60 -21.94
N GLN A 225 2.23 20.69 -20.88
CA GLN A 225 2.72 21.97 -20.35
C GLN A 225 3.53 22.78 -21.37
N MET A 226 4.22 22.11 -22.30
CA MET A 226 4.94 22.78 -23.38
C MET A 226 4.00 23.33 -24.46
N ARG A 227 2.92 22.60 -24.80
CA ARG A 227 1.88 23.07 -25.75
C ARG A 227 1.13 24.27 -25.21
N HIS A 228 0.64 24.14 -23.99
CA HIS A 228 0.96 25.05 -22.90
C HIS A 228 1.31 26.50 -23.19
N GLU A 229 2.52 26.69 -22.75
CA GLU A 229 3.39 27.78 -23.01
C GLU A 229 3.42 28.15 -24.50
N ALA A 230 3.47 27.21 -25.44
CA ALA A 230 3.50 27.54 -26.87
C ALA A 230 2.25 28.33 -27.33
N ASN A 231 1.05 27.93 -26.88
CA ASN A 231 -0.19 28.66 -27.14
C ASN A 231 -0.22 30.02 -26.45
N ARG A 232 0.31 30.10 -25.23
CA ARG A 232 0.45 31.38 -24.51
C ARG A 232 1.32 32.37 -25.25
N LEU A 233 2.46 31.91 -25.71
CA LEU A 233 3.42 32.72 -26.43
C LEU A 233 2.84 33.13 -27.79
N ARG A 234 2.04 32.26 -28.42
CA ARG A 234 1.30 32.57 -29.66
C ARG A 234 0.29 33.69 -29.46
N THR A 235 -0.52 33.64 -28.40
CA THR A 235 -1.51 34.69 -28.11
C THR A 235 -0.86 35.99 -27.66
N ALA A 236 0.31 35.93 -27.01
CA ALA A 236 1.11 37.09 -26.64
C ALA A 236 1.92 37.71 -27.80
N GLY A 237 1.87 37.13 -29.01
CA GLY A 237 2.60 37.64 -30.18
C GLY A 237 4.12 37.46 -30.12
N ILE A 238 4.61 36.48 -29.34
CA ILE A 238 6.04 36.20 -29.14
C ILE A 238 6.62 35.38 -30.31
N ASP A 239 7.95 35.42 -30.48
CA ASP A 239 8.72 34.78 -31.57
C ASP A 239 8.28 33.35 -31.91
N ARG A 240 7.94 33.15 -33.19
CA ARG A 240 7.56 31.85 -33.80
C ARG A 240 8.60 30.76 -33.60
N ARG A 241 9.89 31.09 -33.46
CA ARG A 241 10.97 30.11 -33.24
C ARG A 241 10.87 29.44 -31.88
N VAL A 242 10.51 30.18 -30.84
CA VAL A 242 10.33 29.65 -29.48
C VAL A 242 9.12 28.72 -29.43
N ILE A 243 8.01 29.16 -30.04
CA ILE A 243 6.78 28.36 -30.17
C ILE A 243 7.08 27.03 -30.89
N SER A 244 7.74 27.10 -32.06
CA SER A 244 8.07 25.91 -32.85
C SER A 244 8.96 24.92 -32.09
N ARG A 245 9.89 25.42 -31.26
CA ARG A 245 10.75 24.58 -30.42
C ARG A 245 9.96 23.87 -29.33
N LEU A 246 9.08 24.57 -28.62
CA LEU A 246 8.22 23.98 -27.59
C LEU A 246 7.29 22.92 -28.19
N GLU A 247 6.71 23.19 -29.35
CA GLU A 247 5.85 22.22 -30.05
C GLU A 247 6.61 21.00 -30.56
N ALA A 248 7.86 21.17 -31.01
CA ALA A 248 8.74 20.05 -31.35
C ALA A 248 9.05 19.19 -30.12
N GLN A 249 9.49 19.80 -29.02
CA GLN A 249 9.77 19.09 -27.76
C GLN A 249 8.54 18.37 -27.22
N ALA A 250 7.36 18.97 -27.30
CA ALA A 250 6.12 18.33 -26.90
C ALA A 250 5.79 17.11 -27.77
N ARG A 251 6.03 17.16 -29.08
CA ARG A 251 5.85 16.00 -29.98
C ARG A 251 6.85 14.89 -29.67
N ASP A 252 8.09 15.22 -29.37
CA ASP A 252 9.12 14.24 -29.00
C ASP A 252 8.75 13.49 -27.71
N LEU A 253 8.28 14.22 -26.69
CA LEU A 253 7.83 13.64 -25.41
C LEU A 253 6.59 12.75 -25.56
N ASP A 254 5.62 13.16 -26.39
CA ASP A 254 4.46 12.31 -26.68
C ASP A 254 4.84 11.05 -27.44
N THR A 255 5.74 11.18 -28.43
CA THR A 255 6.27 10.02 -29.17
C THR A 255 6.98 9.05 -28.23
N ALA A 256 7.80 9.56 -27.29
CA ALA A 256 8.44 8.74 -26.27
C ALA A 256 7.41 8.05 -25.35
N ALA A 257 6.36 8.77 -24.94
CA ALA A 257 5.31 8.22 -24.09
C ALA A 257 4.43 7.17 -24.78
N ASP A 258 4.20 7.32 -26.08
CA ASP A 258 3.51 6.32 -26.91
C ASP A 258 4.39 5.09 -27.15
N ALA A 259 5.70 5.28 -27.34
CA ALA A 259 6.66 4.18 -27.49
C ALA A 259 6.80 3.33 -26.21
N GLU A 260 6.71 3.92 -25.01
CA GLU A 260 6.73 3.18 -23.74
C GLU A 260 5.44 2.38 -23.49
N ARG A 261 4.31 2.75 -24.13
CA ARG A 261 3.01 2.09 -23.90
C ARG A 261 3.04 0.57 -24.10
N PRO A 262 3.46 0.02 -25.25
CA PRO A 262 3.54 -1.42 -25.44
C PRO A 262 4.52 -2.07 -24.44
N ILE A 263 5.60 -1.38 -24.06
CA ILE A 263 6.62 -1.89 -23.14
C ILE A 263 6.01 -2.11 -21.76
N TRP A 264 5.48 -1.08 -21.11
CA TRP A 264 4.93 -1.26 -19.77
C TRP A 264 3.70 -2.18 -19.75
N THR A 265 2.94 -2.24 -20.85
CA THR A 265 1.83 -3.20 -21.00
C THR A 265 2.35 -4.64 -20.97
N GLU A 266 3.41 -4.95 -21.71
CA GLU A 266 4.04 -6.29 -21.72
C GLU A 266 4.53 -6.67 -20.31
N TYR A 267 5.16 -5.75 -19.58
CA TYR A 267 5.60 -6.00 -18.21
C TYR A 267 4.44 -6.37 -17.28
N LEU A 268 3.33 -5.64 -17.35
CA LEU A 268 2.14 -5.91 -16.55
C LEU A 268 1.46 -7.22 -16.96
N GLU A 269 1.37 -7.54 -18.24
CA GLU A 269 0.84 -8.82 -18.73
C GLU A 269 1.70 -10.00 -18.26
N ARG A 270 3.03 -9.87 -18.33
CA ARG A 270 3.97 -10.85 -17.79
C ARG A 270 3.80 -11.02 -16.28
N ALA A 271 3.64 -9.92 -15.55
CA ALA A 271 3.35 -9.94 -14.11
C ALA A 271 2.03 -10.67 -13.80
N ALA A 272 0.94 -10.39 -14.54
CA ALA A 272 -0.32 -11.12 -14.43
C ALA A 272 -0.15 -12.62 -14.72
N GLY A 273 0.68 -12.97 -15.71
CA GLY A 273 1.06 -14.35 -16.03
C GLY A 273 1.83 -15.05 -14.91
N ARG A 274 2.70 -14.32 -14.18
CA ARG A 274 3.39 -14.84 -12.98
C ARG A 274 2.41 -15.01 -11.83
N PHE A 275 1.55 -14.05 -11.56
CA PHE A 275 0.53 -14.16 -10.52
C PHE A 275 -0.47 -15.29 -10.78
N ARG A 276 -0.85 -15.54 -12.03
CA ARG A 276 -1.65 -16.71 -12.40
C ARG A 276 -0.93 -18.02 -12.06
N ARG A 277 0.36 -18.13 -12.41
CA ARG A 277 1.16 -19.33 -12.08
C ARG A 277 1.28 -19.53 -10.57
N ALA A 278 1.53 -18.45 -9.83
CA ALA A 278 1.58 -18.49 -8.37
C ALA A 278 0.23 -18.87 -7.74
N SER A 279 -0.91 -18.33 -8.23
CA SER A 279 -2.24 -18.69 -7.72
C SER A 279 -2.63 -20.14 -8.03
N VAL A 280 -2.15 -20.70 -9.15
CA VAL A 280 -2.37 -22.12 -9.46
C VAL A 280 -1.50 -23.01 -8.58
N ALA A 281 -0.26 -22.61 -8.31
CA ALA A 281 0.67 -23.36 -7.48
C ALA A 281 0.32 -23.31 -5.97
N ASP A 282 -0.33 -22.24 -5.50
CA ASP A 282 -0.81 -22.11 -4.12
C ASP A 282 -2.21 -21.44 -4.08
N PRO A 283 -3.29 -22.19 -4.40
CA PRO A 283 -4.63 -21.63 -4.52
C PRO A 283 -5.24 -21.17 -3.19
N ALA A 284 -4.66 -21.59 -2.06
CA ALA A 284 -5.09 -21.16 -0.73
C ALA A 284 -4.59 -19.74 -0.38
N ASN A 285 -3.56 -19.25 -1.07
CA ASN A 285 -3.06 -17.90 -0.91
C ASN A 285 -3.78 -16.94 -1.86
N LEU A 286 -4.48 -15.95 -1.30
CA LEU A 286 -5.24 -14.97 -2.08
C LEU A 286 -4.37 -13.85 -2.65
N LEU A 287 -3.13 -13.66 -2.18
CA LEU A 287 -2.28 -12.54 -2.62
C LEU A 287 -2.03 -12.56 -4.13
N PRO A 288 -1.60 -13.69 -4.76
CA PRO A 288 -1.44 -13.73 -6.20
C PRO A 288 -2.75 -13.46 -6.97
N LEU A 289 -3.87 -13.98 -6.47
CA LEU A 289 -5.18 -13.80 -7.10
C LEU A 289 -5.58 -12.32 -7.10
N LEU A 290 -5.43 -11.64 -5.96
CA LEU A 290 -5.76 -10.21 -5.81
C LEU A 290 -4.80 -9.30 -6.58
N ALA A 291 -3.50 -9.65 -6.61
CA ALA A 291 -2.50 -8.92 -7.39
C ALA A 291 -2.79 -9.03 -8.89
N ARG A 292 -3.15 -10.23 -9.38
CA ARG A 292 -3.61 -10.42 -10.76
C ARG A 292 -4.87 -9.61 -11.07
N ALA A 293 -5.86 -9.63 -10.18
CA ALA A 293 -7.09 -8.85 -10.36
C ALA A 293 -6.79 -7.34 -10.47
N ALA A 294 -5.88 -6.82 -9.64
CA ALA A 294 -5.46 -5.43 -9.70
C ALA A 294 -4.74 -5.08 -11.02
N ILE A 295 -3.90 -5.98 -11.56
CA ILE A 295 -3.30 -5.77 -12.88
C ILE A 295 -4.36 -5.74 -13.97
N CYS A 296 -5.33 -6.66 -13.95
CA CYS A 296 -6.44 -6.64 -14.90
C CYS A 296 -7.21 -5.31 -14.82
N GLU A 297 -7.45 -4.75 -13.63
CA GLU A 297 -8.02 -3.40 -13.49
C GLU A 297 -7.14 -2.32 -14.15
N ILE A 298 -5.81 -2.36 -13.96
CA ILE A 298 -4.87 -1.38 -14.53
C ILE A 298 -4.84 -1.46 -16.06
N LEU A 299 -4.92 -2.68 -16.61
CA LEU A 299 -4.95 -2.94 -18.04
C LEU A 299 -6.33 -2.66 -18.68
N GLY A 300 -7.36 -2.37 -17.88
CA GLY A 300 -8.73 -2.12 -18.36
C GLY A 300 -9.57 -3.38 -18.61
N ASP A 301 -9.07 -4.57 -18.27
CA ASP A 301 -9.79 -5.84 -18.32
C ASP A 301 -10.64 -6.03 -17.04
N TYR A 302 -11.69 -5.21 -16.94
CA TYR A 302 -12.58 -5.20 -15.77
C TYR A 302 -13.37 -6.49 -15.61
N GLU A 303 -13.75 -7.15 -16.71
CA GLU A 303 -14.52 -8.41 -16.62
C GLU A 303 -13.71 -9.50 -15.93
N THR A 304 -12.45 -9.69 -16.35
CA THR A 304 -11.54 -10.64 -15.69
C THR A 304 -11.26 -10.22 -14.26
N ALA A 305 -11.01 -8.93 -14.00
CA ALA A 305 -10.78 -8.44 -12.65
C ALA A 305 -11.95 -8.76 -11.69
N LEU A 306 -13.19 -8.51 -12.13
CA LEU A 306 -14.39 -8.81 -11.34
C LEU A 306 -14.59 -10.30 -11.11
N GLY A 307 -14.32 -11.13 -12.13
CA GLY A 307 -14.32 -12.59 -11.97
C GLY A 307 -13.33 -13.05 -10.89
N LEU A 308 -12.11 -12.50 -10.89
CA LEU A 308 -11.09 -12.83 -9.90
C LEU A 308 -11.45 -12.35 -8.48
N TYR A 309 -12.06 -11.17 -8.33
CA TYR A 309 -12.55 -10.72 -7.02
C TYR A 309 -13.72 -11.56 -6.50
N ASP A 310 -14.60 -12.04 -7.38
CA ASP A 310 -15.71 -12.92 -6.99
C ASP A 310 -15.19 -14.30 -6.55
N ILE A 311 -14.16 -14.83 -7.23
CA ILE A 311 -13.42 -16.02 -6.77
C ILE A 311 -12.81 -15.75 -5.39
N ALA A 312 -12.13 -14.62 -5.19
CA ALA A 312 -11.52 -14.27 -3.91
C ALA A 312 -12.56 -14.17 -2.78
N ARG A 313 -13.73 -13.59 -3.06
CA ARG A 313 -14.86 -13.52 -2.12
C ARG A 313 -15.47 -14.90 -1.84
N THR A 314 -15.50 -15.80 -2.82
CA THR A 314 -15.99 -17.17 -2.64
C THR A 314 -15.04 -17.97 -1.74
N LEU A 315 -13.73 -17.84 -1.96
CA LEU A 315 -12.70 -18.48 -1.14
C LEU A 315 -12.62 -17.88 0.27
N TRP A 316 -12.81 -16.56 0.40
CA TRP A 316 -12.81 -15.87 1.69
C TRP A 316 -13.93 -14.81 1.77
N PRO A 317 -15.16 -15.21 2.17
CA PRO A 317 -16.31 -14.30 2.23
C PRO A 317 -16.17 -13.16 3.25
N GLU A 318 -15.21 -13.29 4.18
CA GLU A 318 -14.93 -12.31 5.21
C GLU A 318 -13.89 -11.25 4.74
N GLN A 319 -13.38 -11.36 3.51
CA GLN A 319 -12.44 -10.39 2.93
C GLN A 319 -13.16 -9.09 2.52
N VAL A 320 -12.91 -8.02 3.27
CA VAL A 320 -13.59 -6.74 3.03
C VAL A 320 -13.11 -6.07 1.75
N GLU A 321 -11.83 -6.22 1.41
CA GLU A 321 -11.17 -5.54 0.31
C GLU A 321 -11.71 -5.95 -1.09
N SER A 322 -11.85 -7.25 -1.39
CA SER A 322 -12.44 -7.74 -2.65
C SER A 322 -13.91 -7.40 -2.75
N THR A 323 -14.67 -7.56 -1.66
CA THR A 323 -16.09 -7.18 -1.62
C THR A 323 -16.26 -5.69 -1.90
N TYR A 324 -15.32 -4.87 -1.41
CA TYR A 324 -15.28 -3.44 -1.67
C TYR A 324 -14.92 -3.12 -3.13
N ARG A 325 -13.98 -3.83 -3.75
CA ARG A 325 -13.66 -3.69 -5.18
C ARG A 325 -14.83 -4.09 -6.08
N LEU A 326 -15.53 -5.18 -5.76
CA LEU A 326 -16.77 -5.57 -6.45
C LEU A 326 -17.87 -4.51 -6.31
N LEU A 327 -17.95 -3.85 -5.15
CA LEU A 327 -18.91 -2.77 -4.92
C LEU A 327 -18.64 -1.56 -5.82
N THR A 328 -17.39 -1.16 -6.03
CA THR A 328 -17.08 0.05 -6.81
C THR A 328 -17.44 -0.13 -8.29
N HIS A 329 -17.37 -1.35 -8.81
CA HIS A 329 -17.69 -1.69 -10.19
C HIS A 329 -19.08 -2.35 -10.34
N ASP A 330 -20.14 -1.79 -9.74
CA ASP A 330 -21.51 -2.36 -9.76
C ASP A 330 -22.15 -2.42 -11.18
N THR A 331 -21.63 -3.30 -12.04
CA THR A 331 -22.17 -3.58 -13.38
C THR A 331 -23.35 -4.56 -13.32
N ARG A 332 -23.40 -5.41 -12.28
CA ARG A 332 -24.38 -6.49 -12.12
C ARG A 332 -25.58 -6.11 -11.22
N GLY A 333 -25.70 -4.85 -10.80
CA GLY A 333 -26.78 -4.36 -9.95
C GLY A 333 -26.74 -4.84 -8.47
N GLN A 334 -25.68 -5.53 -8.06
CA GLN A 334 -25.48 -6.11 -6.74
C GLN A 334 -24.93 -5.13 -5.70
N GLY A 335 -24.58 -3.90 -6.09
CA GLY A 335 -23.87 -2.93 -5.24
C GLY A 335 -24.57 -2.62 -3.91
N GLU A 336 -25.91 -2.57 -3.89
CA GLU A 336 -26.67 -2.40 -2.64
C GLU A 336 -26.55 -3.60 -1.68
N GLN A 337 -26.44 -4.80 -2.23
CA GLN A 337 -26.22 -6.01 -1.43
C GLN A 337 -24.78 -6.07 -0.92
N LEU A 338 -23.79 -5.82 -1.79
CA LEU A 338 -22.37 -5.79 -1.45
C LEU A 338 -22.06 -4.75 -0.37
N GLY A 339 -22.65 -3.56 -0.47
CA GLY A 339 -22.53 -2.52 0.54
C GLY A 339 -23.11 -2.94 1.90
N ARG A 340 -24.27 -3.62 1.90
CA ARG A 340 -24.86 -4.20 3.11
C ARG A 340 -24.00 -5.32 3.68
N ASP A 341 -23.37 -6.13 2.85
CA ASP A 341 -22.45 -7.20 3.27
C ASP A 341 -21.26 -6.62 4.01
N ILE A 342 -20.60 -5.59 3.45
CA ILE A 342 -19.48 -4.90 4.11
C ILE A 342 -19.92 -4.25 5.42
N GLU A 343 -21.07 -3.56 5.42
CA GLU A 343 -21.62 -2.97 6.65
C GLU A 343 -21.88 -4.02 7.72
N ARG A 344 -22.42 -5.20 7.35
CA ARG A 344 -22.63 -6.34 8.23
C ARG A 344 -21.31 -6.89 8.76
N MET A 345 -20.31 -7.12 7.90
CA MET A 345 -18.96 -7.60 8.27
C MET A 345 -18.30 -6.64 9.26
N LEU A 346 -18.39 -5.34 9.00
CA LEU A 346 -17.80 -4.28 9.80
C LEU A 346 -18.70 -3.85 10.98
N ARG A 347 -19.77 -4.55 11.35
CA ARG A 347 -20.51 -4.25 12.60
C ARG A 347 -19.60 -4.52 13.79
N ARG A 348 -19.59 -3.61 14.79
CA ARG A 348 -18.74 -3.75 15.98
C ARG A 348 -18.93 -5.11 16.67
N ARG A 349 -20.19 -5.53 16.84
CA ARG A 349 -20.54 -6.85 17.42
C ARG A 349 -19.96 -8.01 16.60
N ARG A 350 -20.04 -7.94 15.26
CA ARG A 350 -19.49 -8.98 14.38
C ARG A 350 -17.97 -8.98 14.38
N LEU A 351 -17.32 -7.82 14.27
CA LEU A 351 -15.86 -7.69 14.37
C LEU A 351 -15.35 -8.20 15.72
N PHE A 352 -16.03 -7.86 16.82
CA PHE A 352 -15.70 -8.38 18.15
C PHE A 352 -15.86 -9.90 18.20
N TRP A 353 -16.94 -10.45 17.64
CA TRP A 353 -17.15 -11.89 17.58
C TRP A 353 -16.11 -12.60 16.71
N LEU A 354 -15.78 -12.07 15.53
CA LEU A 354 -14.73 -12.59 14.64
C LEU A 354 -13.36 -12.54 15.33
N TRP A 355 -13.07 -11.44 16.03
CA TRP A 355 -11.88 -11.30 16.85
C TRP A 355 -11.86 -12.29 18.03
N ALA A 356 -12.96 -12.43 18.78
CA ALA A 356 -13.09 -13.34 19.91
C ALA A 356 -12.98 -14.81 19.48
N ARG A 357 -13.55 -15.18 18.32
CA ARG A 357 -13.44 -16.52 17.72
C ARG A 357 -11.99 -16.97 17.55
N THR A 358 -11.05 -16.03 17.32
CA THR A 358 -9.61 -16.33 17.21
C THR A 358 -8.93 -16.69 18.52
N PHE A 359 -9.62 -16.62 19.66
CA PHE A 359 -9.12 -17.05 20.97
C PHE A 359 -9.57 -18.47 21.35
N LEU A 360 -10.54 -19.04 20.65
CA LEU A 360 -10.97 -20.43 20.90
C LEU A 360 -9.81 -21.39 20.59
N PRO A 361 -9.50 -22.38 21.44
CA PRO A 361 -8.40 -23.31 21.22
C PRO A 361 -8.44 -24.00 19.85
N SER A 362 -9.62 -24.41 19.40
CA SER A 362 -9.86 -25.04 18.09
C SER A 362 -9.73 -24.09 16.89
N ARG A 363 -9.74 -22.77 17.12
CA ARG A 363 -9.70 -21.73 16.08
C ARG A 363 -8.63 -20.68 16.36
N TRP A 364 -7.59 -21.04 17.10
CA TRP A 364 -6.53 -20.13 17.50
C TRP A 364 -5.75 -19.64 16.27
N ALA A 365 -5.98 -18.39 15.87
CA ALA A 365 -5.40 -17.78 14.67
C ALA A 365 -4.92 -16.35 14.95
N PRO A 366 -3.71 -16.15 15.51
CA PRO A 366 -3.18 -14.82 15.83
C PRO A 366 -3.06 -13.86 14.64
N GLY A 367 -2.87 -14.36 13.42
CA GLY A 367 -2.82 -13.55 12.20
C GLY A 367 -4.18 -12.97 11.84
N GLU A 368 -5.22 -13.80 11.85
CA GLU A 368 -6.60 -13.32 11.72
C GLU A 368 -6.96 -12.36 12.84
N ARG A 369 -6.49 -12.62 14.07
CA ARG A 369 -6.70 -11.71 15.21
C ARG A 369 -6.15 -10.33 14.93
N ARG A 370 -4.95 -10.23 14.34
CA ARG A 370 -4.33 -8.95 13.96
C ARG A 370 -5.12 -8.27 12.85
N TYR A 371 -5.56 -9.04 11.84
CA TYR A 371 -6.44 -8.52 10.79
C TYR A 371 -7.72 -7.92 11.40
N TRP A 372 -8.47 -8.68 12.22
CA TRP A 372 -9.68 -8.19 12.88
C TRP A 372 -9.42 -7.03 13.84
N ALA A 373 -8.31 -7.06 14.58
CA ALA A 373 -7.90 -5.97 15.45
C ALA A 373 -7.53 -4.71 14.64
N SER A 374 -7.00 -4.82 13.43
CA SER A 374 -6.68 -3.67 12.56
C SER A 374 -7.94 -2.86 12.20
N TRP A 375 -9.10 -3.51 12.11
CA TRP A 375 -10.40 -2.86 11.89
C TRP A 375 -10.90 -2.10 13.13
N LEU A 376 -10.48 -2.52 14.33
CA LEU A 376 -10.85 -1.91 15.61
C LEU A 376 -9.86 -0.82 16.04
N ARG A 377 -8.59 -0.93 15.64
CA ARG A 377 -7.52 0.02 15.97
C ARG A 377 -7.50 1.21 15.01
N PRO A 378 -6.98 2.38 15.46
CA PRO A 378 -6.60 3.47 14.56
C PRO A 378 -5.65 2.94 13.47
N SER A 379 -5.76 3.46 12.24
CA SER A 379 -5.15 2.88 11.04
C SER A 379 -3.62 2.90 10.97
N SER A 380 -2.88 3.36 12.00
CA SER A 380 -1.41 3.29 12.03
C SER A 380 -0.83 3.63 13.41
N THR A 381 0.34 3.07 13.75
CA THR A 381 1.19 3.50 14.89
C THR A 381 2.17 4.62 14.50
N ARG A 382 2.30 4.93 13.20
CA ARG A 382 3.05 6.06 12.62
C ARG A 382 2.18 7.30 12.39
N THR A 383 0.86 7.23 12.58
CA THR A 383 0.03 8.44 12.57
C THR A 383 0.37 9.28 13.79
N PRO A 384 0.66 10.59 13.63
CA PRO A 384 0.59 11.50 14.77
C PRO A 384 -0.77 11.30 15.46
N ARG A 385 -0.81 11.33 16.80
CA ARG A 385 -1.97 11.02 17.67
C ARG A 385 -3.27 11.79 17.34
N LEU A 386 -3.26 12.66 16.34
CA LEU A 386 -4.27 13.65 16.00
C LEU A 386 -5.31 13.18 14.96
N THR A 387 -5.12 12.04 14.29
CA THR A 387 -6.12 11.43 13.40
C THR A 387 -6.48 10.01 13.86
N MET A 388 -7.04 9.90 15.07
CA MET A 388 -7.60 8.65 15.64
C MET A 388 -8.82 8.13 14.85
N ARG A 389 -8.64 7.69 13.61
CA ARG A 389 -9.68 6.99 12.85
C ARG A 389 -9.32 5.54 12.65
N SER A 390 -10.26 4.66 12.96
CA SER A 390 -10.10 3.23 12.69
C SER A 390 -10.35 2.92 11.23
N LYS A 391 -9.60 1.96 10.68
CA LYS A 391 -9.76 1.43 9.31
C LYS A 391 -11.24 1.18 8.98
N ARG A 392 -11.99 0.64 9.94
CA ARG A 392 -13.45 0.45 9.87
C ARG A 392 -14.23 1.71 9.53
N ARG A 393 -13.96 2.84 10.20
CA ARG A 393 -14.75 4.06 10.01
C ARG A 393 -14.51 4.65 8.62
N ASP A 394 -13.28 4.57 8.13
CA ASP A 394 -12.93 5.08 6.81
C ASP A 394 -13.52 4.19 5.71
N THR A 395 -13.42 2.86 5.82
CA THR A 395 -14.07 1.95 4.87
C THR A 395 -15.59 2.06 4.88
N LEU A 396 -16.24 2.18 6.05
CA LEU A 396 -17.69 2.42 6.11
C LEU A 396 -18.10 3.76 5.48
N ASN A 397 -17.24 4.78 5.58
CA ASN A 397 -17.48 6.05 4.90
C ASN A 397 -17.33 5.89 3.38
N ALA A 398 -16.28 5.18 2.93
CA ALA A 398 -16.04 4.89 1.53
C ALA A 398 -17.18 4.08 0.89
N VAL A 399 -17.66 3.03 1.56
CA VAL A 399 -18.83 2.22 1.15
C VAL A 399 -20.08 3.09 1.06
N ALA A 400 -20.32 3.95 2.05
CA ALA A 400 -21.47 4.83 2.03
C ALA A 400 -21.42 5.80 0.84
N VAL A 401 -20.24 6.30 0.46
CA VAL A 401 -20.07 7.16 -0.72
C VAL A 401 -20.19 6.35 -2.01
N ALA A 402 -19.59 5.16 -2.11
CA ALA A 402 -19.72 4.26 -3.28
C ALA A 402 -21.19 3.95 -3.59
N ARG A 403 -22.00 3.63 -2.57
CA ARG A 403 -23.44 3.41 -2.75
C ARG A 403 -24.17 4.63 -3.30
N LEU A 404 -23.77 5.85 -2.91
CA LEU A 404 -24.33 7.07 -3.48
C LEU A 404 -23.94 7.23 -4.95
N THR A 405 -22.71 6.86 -5.31
CA THR A 405 -22.23 6.83 -6.70
C THR A 405 -23.05 5.84 -7.53
N ILE A 406 -23.27 4.63 -7.04
CA ILE A 406 -24.11 3.62 -7.71
C ILE A 406 -25.53 4.15 -7.91
N GLN A 407 -26.13 4.75 -6.87
CA GLN A 407 -27.44 5.38 -6.97
C GLN A 407 -27.43 6.50 -8.03
N ALA A 408 -26.39 7.32 -8.08
CA ALA A 408 -26.25 8.36 -9.10
C ALA A 408 -26.14 7.79 -10.52
N LYS A 409 -25.35 6.72 -10.74
CA LYS A 409 -25.24 6.03 -12.04
C LYS A 409 -26.62 5.54 -12.50
N ARG A 410 -27.37 4.88 -11.62
CA ARG A 410 -28.74 4.39 -11.91
C ARG A 410 -29.69 5.52 -12.28
N LEU A 411 -29.70 6.61 -11.52
CA LEU A 411 -30.56 7.77 -11.79
C LEU A 411 -30.15 8.55 -13.05
N SER A 412 -28.91 8.41 -13.52
CA SER A 412 -28.46 9.03 -14.77
C SER A 412 -28.96 8.28 -16.01
N GLY A 413 -29.30 6.99 -15.87
CA GLY A 413 -29.92 6.18 -16.92
C GLY A 413 -31.44 6.34 -17.04
N ASP A 414 -32.15 6.60 -15.93
CA ASP A 414 -33.61 6.75 -15.92
C ASP A 414 -34.06 8.15 -16.39
N ARG A 415 -34.75 8.21 -17.53
CA ARG A 415 -35.26 9.45 -18.11
C ARG A 415 -36.66 9.77 -17.59
N SER A 416 -36.74 10.87 -16.84
CA SER A 416 -37.94 11.67 -16.52
C SER A 416 -38.83 11.20 -15.36
N GLY A 417 -39.08 12.13 -14.43
CA GLY A 417 -40.01 12.01 -13.32
C GLY A 417 -39.67 13.00 -12.21
N ALA A 418 -40.65 13.78 -11.71
CA ALA A 418 -40.44 14.75 -10.62
C ALA A 418 -39.86 14.11 -9.35
N ASN A 419 -40.12 12.81 -9.13
CA ASN A 419 -39.55 12.02 -8.04
C ASN A 419 -38.02 11.84 -8.16
N VAL A 420 -37.48 11.79 -9.39
CA VAL A 420 -36.04 11.58 -9.66
C VAL A 420 -35.22 12.79 -9.22
N ALA A 421 -35.68 14.02 -9.50
CA ALA A 421 -35.00 15.25 -9.08
C ALA A 421 -34.92 15.37 -7.54
N LEU A 422 -35.98 14.96 -6.83
CA LEU A 422 -35.98 14.90 -5.37
C LEU A 422 -34.97 13.86 -4.85
N LEU A 423 -34.85 12.71 -5.51
CA LEU A 423 -33.86 11.67 -5.17
C LEU A 423 -32.43 12.18 -5.38
N VAL A 424 -32.12 12.80 -6.52
CA VAL A 424 -30.81 13.41 -6.80
C VAL A 424 -30.46 14.42 -5.70
N ARG A 425 -31.38 15.32 -5.34
CA ARG A 425 -31.16 16.28 -4.23
C ARG A 425 -30.86 15.59 -2.90
N ARG A 426 -31.53 14.46 -2.61
CA ARG A 426 -31.26 13.65 -1.40
C ARG A 426 -29.87 13.01 -1.48
N LEU A 427 -29.40 12.58 -2.65
CA LEU A 427 -28.04 12.04 -2.83
C LEU A 427 -26.97 13.07 -2.46
N PHE A 428 -27.04 14.27 -3.04
CA PHE A 428 -26.09 15.35 -2.73
C PHE A 428 -26.09 15.70 -1.23
N LYS A 429 -27.27 15.77 -0.59
CA LYS A 429 -27.37 16.01 0.86
C LYS A 429 -26.75 14.87 1.68
N ARG A 430 -26.87 13.62 1.24
CA ARG A 430 -26.23 12.46 1.89
C ARG A 430 -24.72 12.49 1.71
N LEU A 431 -24.23 12.82 0.51
CA LEU A 431 -22.80 13.00 0.23
C LEU A 431 -22.20 14.10 1.12
N GLU A 432 -22.87 15.24 1.24
CA GLU A 432 -22.45 16.33 2.13
C GLU A 432 -22.32 15.87 3.58
N ARG A 433 -23.25 15.06 4.09
CA ARG A 433 -23.15 14.55 5.47
C ARG A 433 -21.94 13.63 5.68
N ARG A 434 -21.54 12.90 4.64
CA ARG A 434 -20.43 11.93 4.67
C ARG A 434 -19.06 12.59 4.46
N VAL A 435 -19.00 13.57 3.57
CA VAL A 435 -17.75 14.19 3.11
C VAL A 435 -17.59 15.64 3.63
N GLY A 436 -18.67 16.28 4.10
CA GLY A 436 -18.71 17.66 4.63
C GLY A 436 -18.24 17.81 6.08
N ARG A 437 -17.84 19.04 6.46
CA ARG A 437 -17.17 19.38 7.74
C ARG A 437 -18.17 19.42 8.90
N VAL A 438 -17.80 18.89 10.09
CA VAL A 438 -18.67 18.88 11.30
C VAL A 438 -19.09 20.29 11.74
N ARG A 439 -18.14 21.25 11.79
CA ARG A 439 -18.42 22.67 12.14
C ARG A 439 -19.41 23.33 11.17
N TRP A 440 -19.52 22.82 9.95
CA TRP A 440 -20.42 23.33 8.91
C TRP A 440 -21.77 22.61 8.87
N ARG A 441 -21.91 21.46 9.56
CA ARG A 441 -23.20 20.79 9.81
C ARG A 441 -24.06 21.55 10.82
N LEU A 442 -23.44 22.37 11.66
CA LEU A 442 -24.14 23.28 12.58
C LEU A 442 -24.57 24.56 11.86
N LEU A 443 -23.72 25.09 10.96
CA LEU A 443 -23.99 26.28 10.14
C LEU A 443 -24.81 26.01 8.85
N SER A 444 -25.18 24.76 8.57
CA SER A 444 -26.01 24.38 7.40
C SER A 444 -27.51 24.59 7.60
N ARG A 445 -27.94 25.14 8.74
CA ARG A 445 -29.35 25.50 8.96
C ARG A 445 -29.77 26.76 8.19
N ALA A 446 -28.83 27.61 7.76
CA ALA A 446 -29.15 28.95 7.22
C ALA A 446 -28.74 29.24 5.76
N GLY A 447 -28.15 28.31 4.99
CA GLY A 447 -27.77 28.59 3.58
C GLY A 447 -27.46 27.35 2.74
N GLY A 448 -27.83 27.37 1.47
CA GLY A 448 -27.94 26.22 0.55
C GLY A 448 -26.74 25.26 0.52
N SER A 449 -26.99 24.00 0.85
CA SER A 449 -26.03 22.88 0.92
C SER A 449 -25.38 22.50 -0.42
N LEU A 450 -26.08 22.74 -1.53
CA LEU A 450 -25.66 22.30 -2.87
C LEU A 450 -24.62 23.23 -3.48
N ASP A 451 -24.87 24.54 -3.35
CA ASP A 451 -23.93 25.62 -3.67
C ASP A 451 -22.60 25.38 -2.95
N ARG A 452 -22.62 24.90 -1.70
CA ARG A 452 -21.36 24.59 -1.00
C ARG A 452 -20.64 23.35 -1.52
N LEU A 453 -21.32 22.33 -2.03
CA LEU A 453 -20.64 21.16 -2.59
C LEU A 453 -20.02 21.48 -3.96
N LEU A 454 -20.76 22.22 -4.79
CA LEU A 454 -20.43 22.51 -6.18
C LEU A 454 -19.68 23.83 -6.34
N THR A 455 -20.20 24.90 -5.74
CA THR A 455 -19.65 26.27 -5.77
C THR A 455 -18.88 26.60 -4.49
N LEU A 456 -18.10 25.68 -3.92
CA LEU A 456 -17.18 26.00 -2.82
C LEU A 456 -16.09 26.97 -3.36
N ARG A 457 -16.48 28.22 -3.63
CA ARG A 457 -15.73 29.46 -3.39
C ARG A 457 -15.42 29.46 -1.90
N GLY A 458 -14.51 28.58 -1.57
CA GLY A 458 -13.94 28.41 -0.26
C GLY A 458 -12.44 28.63 -0.39
N PRO A 459 -11.82 29.12 0.68
CA PRO A 459 -10.45 29.63 0.75
C PRO A 459 -9.41 28.50 0.57
N PHE A 460 -9.34 27.94 -0.63
CA PHE A 460 -8.40 26.88 -1.03
C PHE A 460 -7.24 27.45 -1.84
N TRP A 461 -7.50 28.57 -2.53
CA TRP A 461 -6.52 29.52 -3.07
C TRP A 461 -6.12 30.62 -2.07
N ASP A 462 -6.76 30.63 -0.90
CA ASP A 462 -6.41 31.55 0.17
C ASP A 462 -5.10 31.07 0.80
N SER A 463 -4.01 31.62 0.29
CA SER A 463 -2.62 31.43 0.73
C SER A 463 -2.42 31.72 2.22
N SER A 464 -3.38 32.38 2.86
CA SER A 464 -3.42 32.75 4.28
C SER A 464 -3.53 31.56 5.26
N ARG A 465 -3.89 30.35 4.80
CA ARG A 465 -3.99 29.16 5.69
C ARG A 465 -2.68 28.39 5.79
N SER A 466 -2.27 28.13 7.03
CA SER A 466 -1.09 27.31 7.33
C SER A 466 -1.20 25.91 6.69
N ALA A 467 -0.07 25.38 6.22
CA ALA A 467 0.01 24.04 5.61
C ALA A 467 -0.54 22.93 6.53
N LEU A 468 -0.39 23.11 7.84
CA LEU A 468 -0.91 22.22 8.89
C LEU A 468 -2.45 22.13 8.92
N GLU A 469 -3.17 23.23 8.71
CA GLU A 469 -4.63 23.20 8.64
C GLU A 469 -5.14 22.53 7.37
N ARG A 470 -4.45 22.73 6.24
CA ARG A 470 -4.77 22.06 4.97
C ARG A 470 -4.59 20.54 5.09
N GLN A 471 -3.49 20.11 5.71
CA GLN A 471 -3.21 18.71 6.03
C GLN A 471 -4.27 18.09 6.97
N ARG A 472 -4.64 18.77 8.07
CA ARG A 472 -5.67 18.29 9.01
C ARG A 472 -7.04 18.03 8.33
N VAL A 473 -7.41 18.82 7.33
CA VAL A 473 -8.69 18.68 6.61
C VAL A 473 -8.69 17.49 5.66
N ALA A 474 -7.57 17.20 5.00
CA ALA A 474 -7.42 16.04 4.11
C ALA A 474 -7.46 14.73 4.89
N PHE A 475 -6.69 14.63 5.99
CA PHE A 475 -6.56 13.39 6.77
C PHE A 475 -7.79 13.04 7.59
N GLY A 476 -8.62 14.04 7.91
CA GLY A 476 -9.76 13.87 8.79
C GLY A 476 -10.91 13.04 8.19
N ARG A 477 -10.82 12.47 6.98
CA ARG A 477 -11.97 11.90 6.25
C ARG A 477 -11.76 10.56 5.56
N GLY A 478 -10.51 10.08 5.49
CA GLY A 478 -10.12 8.87 4.76
C GLY A 478 -10.06 9.12 3.25
N TRP A 479 -8.89 8.89 2.64
CA TRP A 479 -8.65 9.17 1.22
C TRP A 479 -9.60 8.39 0.29
N VAL A 480 -9.90 7.12 0.59
CA VAL A 480 -10.81 6.29 -0.22
C VAL A 480 -12.22 6.90 -0.33
N ALA A 481 -12.72 7.52 0.75
CA ALA A 481 -14.03 8.19 0.71
C ALA A 481 -14.00 9.51 -0.07
N GLN A 482 -12.85 10.20 -0.12
CA GLN A 482 -12.65 11.35 -0.99
C GLN A 482 -12.60 10.90 -2.46
N TYR A 483 -11.88 9.81 -2.73
CA TYR A 483 -11.79 9.22 -4.06
C TYR A 483 -13.18 8.85 -4.61
N ASN A 484 -13.99 8.12 -3.84
CA ASN A 484 -15.36 7.79 -4.25
C ASN A 484 -16.25 9.04 -4.42
N ALA A 485 -15.97 10.13 -3.70
CA ALA A 485 -16.70 11.38 -3.86
C ALA A 485 -16.31 12.06 -5.18
N ALA A 486 -15.05 11.97 -5.60
CA ALA A 486 -14.64 12.42 -6.92
C ALA A 486 -15.37 11.64 -8.02
N ILE A 487 -15.40 10.30 -7.91
CA ILE A 487 -16.18 9.49 -8.85
C ILE A 487 -17.65 9.90 -8.86
N PHE A 488 -18.26 10.15 -7.70
CA PHE A 488 -19.64 10.64 -7.65
C PHE A 488 -19.82 11.92 -8.48
N PHE A 489 -18.92 12.89 -8.32
CA PHE A 489 -18.99 14.15 -9.06
C PHE A 489 -18.70 13.97 -10.56
N SER A 490 -17.82 13.05 -10.93
CA SER A 490 -17.60 12.62 -12.32
C SER A 490 -18.89 12.05 -12.92
N THR A 491 -19.53 11.11 -12.22
CA THR A 491 -20.76 10.45 -12.68
C THR A 491 -21.90 11.46 -12.93
N VAL A 492 -22.08 12.43 -12.04
CA VAL A 492 -23.20 13.39 -12.13
C VAL A 492 -22.96 14.52 -13.15
N LEU A 493 -21.80 14.57 -13.82
CA LEU A 493 -21.56 15.49 -14.94
C LEU A 493 -22.60 15.30 -16.05
N GLY A 494 -22.94 14.04 -16.34
CA GLY A 494 -23.91 13.66 -17.36
C GLY A 494 -25.39 13.83 -16.95
N LEU A 495 -25.70 14.44 -15.81
CA LEU A 495 -27.10 14.60 -15.39
C LEU A 495 -27.87 15.56 -16.32
N PRO A 496 -29.03 15.12 -16.86
CA PRO A 496 -29.94 15.97 -17.63
C PRO A 496 -30.39 17.20 -16.86
N ALA A 497 -30.56 18.35 -17.53
CA ALA A 497 -30.97 19.61 -16.91
C ALA A 497 -32.19 19.50 -15.96
N PRO A 498 -33.27 18.75 -16.27
CA PRO A 498 -34.42 18.60 -15.36
C PRO A 498 -34.10 17.90 -14.04
N LEU A 499 -33.03 17.11 -13.99
CA LEU A 499 -32.61 16.36 -12.80
C LEU A 499 -31.58 17.12 -11.96
N ARG A 500 -31.07 18.25 -12.46
CA ARG A 500 -30.08 19.06 -11.77
C ARG A 500 -30.74 19.75 -10.57
N PRO A 501 -30.15 19.64 -9.36
CA PRO A 501 -30.72 20.29 -8.20
C PRO A 501 -30.63 21.82 -8.31
N ALA A 502 -31.76 22.51 -8.11
CA ALA A 502 -31.87 23.95 -8.25
C ALA A 502 -30.88 24.73 -7.35
N LEU A 503 -30.32 25.81 -7.91
CA LEU A 503 -29.57 26.81 -7.15
C LEU A 503 -30.51 27.49 -6.16
N ARG A 504 -30.07 27.61 -4.90
CA ARG A 504 -30.91 28.11 -3.80
C ARG A 504 -30.85 29.64 -3.64
N ARG A 505 -30.16 30.36 -4.52
CA ARG A 505 -30.05 31.83 -4.45
C ARG A 505 -31.25 32.48 -5.15
N PRO A 506 -31.94 33.43 -4.51
CA PRO A 506 -32.96 34.24 -5.17
C PRO A 506 -32.36 34.91 -6.41
N GLY A 507 -32.98 34.76 -7.57
CA GLY A 507 -32.51 35.35 -8.84
C GLY A 507 -31.38 34.60 -9.56
N ALA A 508 -30.90 33.45 -9.04
CA ALA A 508 -29.95 32.64 -9.80
C ALA A 508 -30.66 31.92 -10.97
N ALA A 509 -30.11 32.09 -12.17
CA ALA A 509 -30.54 31.33 -13.34
C ALA A 509 -30.46 29.82 -13.08
N ALA A 510 -31.30 29.03 -13.74
CA ALA A 510 -31.15 27.58 -13.77
C ALA A 510 -29.73 27.21 -14.24
N TRP A 511 -29.21 26.08 -13.78
CA TRP A 511 -27.91 25.60 -14.24
C TRP A 511 -27.88 25.48 -15.77
N THR A 512 -27.00 26.23 -16.42
CA THR A 512 -26.62 25.93 -17.80
C THR A 512 -25.82 24.63 -17.84
N ASP A 513 -25.74 24.01 -19.00
CA ASP A 513 -24.94 22.79 -19.19
C ASP A 513 -23.48 23.04 -18.81
N ASP A 514 -22.91 24.14 -19.27
CA ASP A 514 -21.51 24.51 -18.99
C ASP A 514 -21.27 24.80 -17.51
N THR A 515 -22.13 25.60 -16.87
CA THR A 515 -21.95 25.94 -15.45
C THR A 515 -22.10 24.72 -14.54
N TRP A 516 -22.98 23.78 -14.90
CA TRP A 516 -23.11 22.50 -14.19
C TRP A 516 -21.87 21.62 -14.34
N ARG A 517 -21.42 21.44 -15.59
CA ARG A 517 -20.24 20.64 -15.92
C ARG A 517 -19.00 21.17 -15.22
N SER A 518 -18.74 22.47 -15.30
CA SER A 518 -17.61 23.13 -14.64
C SER A 518 -17.65 22.99 -13.11
N ALA A 519 -18.81 23.16 -12.49
CA ALA A 519 -18.92 23.04 -11.03
C ALA A 519 -18.71 21.59 -10.53
N CYS A 520 -19.22 20.60 -11.25
CA CYS A 520 -19.02 19.19 -10.93
C CYS A 520 -17.57 18.75 -11.17
N ALA A 521 -16.97 19.18 -12.28
CA ALA A 521 -15.56 18.91 -12.59
C ALA A 521 -14.65 19.47 -11.50
N ALA A 522 -14.82 20.75 -11.14
CA ALA A 522 -14.07 21.39 -10.06
C ALA A 522 -14.26 20.69 -8.71
N ALA A 523 -15.48 20.24 -8.39
CA ALA A 523 -15.74 19.49 -7.16
C ALA A 523 -15.01 18.13 -7.15
N SER A 524 -15.04 17.41 -8.27
CA SER A 524 -14.35 16.12 -8.44
C SER A 524 -12.84 16.27 -8.27
N ILE A 525 -12.24 17.19 -9.02
CA ILE A 525 -10.81 17.54 -8.98
C ILE A 525 -10.36 17.84 -7.55
N ARG A 526 -11.14 18.64 -6.82
CA ARG A 526 -10.83 18.98 -5.42
C ARG A 526 -10.80 17.76 -4.51
N HIS A 527 -11.70 16.81 -4.71
CA HIS A 527 -11.71 15.57 -3.93
C HIS A 527 -10.49 14.70 -4.24
N LEU A 528 -10.10 14.58 -5.52
CA LEU A 528 -8.85 13.90 -5.92
C LEU A 528 -7.61 14.61 -5.35
N ALA A 529 -7.56 15.93 -5.37
CA ALA A 529 -6.45 16.69 -4.77
C ALA A 529 -6.29 16.41 -3.26
N ASN A 530 -7.39 16.15 -2.54
CA ASN A 530 -7.33 15.74 -1.14
C ASN A 530 -6.80 14.31 -0.97
N VAL A 531 -7.06 13.41 -1.93
CA VAL A 531 -6.52 12.04 -1.95
C VAL A 531 -5.00 12.10 -2.09
N LEU A 532 -4.51 12.83 -3.10
CA LEU A 532 -3.08 12.92 -3.41
C LEU A 532 -2.26 13.59 -2.30
N ARG A 533 -2.89 14.50 -1.54
CA ARG A 533 -2.26 15.16 -0.38
C ARG A 533 -2.27 14.29 0.88
N ASP A 534 -2.97 13.17 0.88
CA ASP A 534 -2.92 12.20 1.97
C ASP A 534 -1.61 11.39 1.85
N PRO A 535 -0.62 11.56 2.76
CA PRO A 535 0.64 10.81 2.72
C PRO A 535 0.44 9.32 3.02
N HIS A 536 -0.79 8.90 3.33
CA HIS A 536 -1.19 7.52 3.56
C HIS A 536 -2.11 7.00 2.46
N ASN A 537 -2.31 7.75 1.38
CA ASN A 537 -2.96 7.18 0.20
C ASN A 537 -2.05 6.07 -0.36
N GLN A 538 -2.68 4.94 -0.68
CA GLN A 538 -2.04 3.81 -1.37
C GLN A 538 -2.56 3.77 -2.81
N LEU A 539 -2.93 4.93 -3.34
CA LEU A 539 -3.54 5.01 -4.64
C LEU A 539 -2.45 4.97 -5.70
N ASP A 540 -2.56 4.02 -6.61
CA ASP A 540 -1.75 4.02 -7.82
C ASP A 540 -2.25 5.12 -8.77
N LEU A 541 -1.35 6.01 -9.18
CA LEU A 541 -1.66 7.07 -10.13
C LEU A 541 -2.04 6.51 -11.51
N GLY A 542 -1.46 5.37 -11.90
CA GLY A 542 -1.81 4.69 -13.14
C GLY A 542 -3.25 4.18 -13.13
N TRP A 543 -3.72 3.71 -11.97
CA TRP A 543 -5.10 3.30 -11.78
C TRP A 543 -6.08 4.48 -11.84
N LEU A 544 -5.75 5.61 -11.20
CA LEU A 544 -6.60 6.82 -11.23
C LEU A 544 -6.78 7.36 -12.66
N ARG A 545 -5.81 7.11 -13.55
CA ARG A 545 -5.88 7.50 -14.95
C ARG A 545 -6.75 6.59 -15.81
N ASN A 546 -6.74 5.30 -15.53
CA ASN A 546 -7.49 4.31 -16.31
C ASN A 546 -8.87 4.03 -15.72
N ASP A 547 -9.25 4.65 -14.60
CA ASP A 547 -10.55 4.39 -13.99
C ASP A 547 -11.69 4.90 -14.89
N PRO A 548 -12.54 4.00 -15.43
CA PRO A 548 -13.63 4.37 -16.34
C PRO A 548 -14.67 5.25 -15.66
N ASP A 549 -14.76 5.22 -14.33
CA ASP A 549 -15.69 6.07 -13.60
C ASP A 549 -15.23 7.53 -13.55
N LEU A 550 -13.97 7.80 -13.92
CA LEU A 550 -13.42 9.14 -14.11
C LEU A 550 -13.40 9.56 -15.60
N ASP A 551 -13.82 8.72 -16.54
CA ASP A 551 -13.93 9.09 -17.97
C ASP A 551 -14.82 10.32 -18.21
N PRO A 552 -16.03 10.44 -17.59
CA PRO A 552 -16.85 11.64 -17.77
C PRO A 552 -16.18 12.92 -17.28
N LEU A 553 -15.37 12.82 -16.22
CA LEU A 553 -14.56 13.93 -15.75
C LEU A 553 -13.48 14.28 -16.75
N ALA A 554 -12.79 13.29 -17.30
CA ALA A 554 -11.77 13.52 -18.32
C ALA A 554 -12.37 14.24 -19.53
N GLU A 555 -13.52 13.79 -20.05
CA GLU A 555 -14.24 14.39 -21.18
C GLU A 555 -14.78 15.79 -20.88
N ALA A 556 -15.39 16.00 -19.71
CA ALA A 556 -15.88 17.33 -19.36
C ALA A 556 -14.74 18.35 -19.22
N VAL A 557 -13.61 17.93 -18.67
CA VAL A 557 -12.43 18.78 -18.47
C VAL A 557 -11.83 19.23 -19.80
N SER A 558 -12.00 18.46 -20.87
CA SER A 558 -11.68 18.81 -22.27
C SER A 558 -12.48 19.97 -22.83
N ASP A 559 -13.79 19.90 -22.58
CA ASP A 559 -14.76 20.75 -23.23
C ASP A 559 -14.77 22.15 -22.60
N ILE A 560 -14.32 22.27 -21.34
CA ILE A 560 -14.44 23.48 -20.51
C ILE A 560 -13.38 24.56 -20.82
N GLY A 561 -12.25 24.25 -21.47
CA GLY A 561 -11.24 25.26 -21.87
C GLY A 561 -10.60 26.07 -20.72
N ASP A 562 -10.10 27.29 -21.06
CA ASP A 562 -9.08 28.15 -20.40
C ASP A 562 -9.17 28.40 -18.88
N GLU A 563 -10.31 28.11 -18.25
CA GLU A 563 -10.60 28.61 -16.92
C GLU A 563 -10.22 27.63 -15.78
N VAL A 564 -8.92 27.59 -15.41
CA VAL A 564 -8.35 27.40 -14.04
C VAL A 564 -9.00 26.36 -13.05
N PRO A 565 -9.25 25.09 -13.45
CA PRO A 565 -8.71 24.02 -12.60
C PRO A 565 -7.99 22.93 -13.39
N PHE A 566 -7.92 23.07 -14.71
CA PHE A 566 -7.32 22.10 -15.64
C PHE A 566 -5.83 21.86 -15.34
N ALA A 567 -5.01 22.92 -15.41
CA ALA A 567 -3.55 22.81 -15.25
C ALA A 567 -3.17 22.23 -13.87
N ALA A 568 -3.83 22.66 -12.79
CA ALA A 568 -3.47 22.19 -11.44
C ALA A 568 -3.81 20.71 -11.19
N TRP A 569 -4.75 20.11 -11.92
CA TRP A 569 -5.17 18.72 -11.74
C TRP A 569 -4.51 17.77 -12.74
N ALA A 570 -4.44 18.15 -14.02
CA ALA A 570 -3.81 17.35 -15.06
C ALA A 570 -2.30 17.14 -14.77
N ILE A 571 -1.66 18.13 -14.12
CA ILE A 571 -0.28 18.08 -13.62
C ILE A 571 -0.12 17.19 -12.37
N TYR A 572 -1.14 17.10 -11.52
CA TYR A 572 -1.08 16.32 -10.27
C TYR A 572 -1.51 14.85 -10.43
N ALA A 573 -2.35 14.55 -11.43
CA ALA A 573 -2.95 13.24 -11.64
C ALA A 573 -2.35 12.45 -12.83
N GLY A 574 -1.37 13.01 -13.56
CA GLY A 574 -0.83 12.35 -14.76
C GLY A 574 -1.85 12.24 -15.92
N LEU A 575 -2.91 13.05 -15.89
CA LEU A 575 -4.13 12.91 -16.69
C LEU A 575 -4.20 13.77 -17.97
N THR A 576 -3.14 14.52 -18.31
CA THR A 576 -3.07 15.27 -19.59
C THR A 576 -3.01 14.38 -20.83
N GLY A 577 -3.01 13.06 -20.68
CA GLY A 577 -3.07 12.13 -21.80
C GLY A 577 -4.40 12.09 -22.56
N ARG A 578 -5.38 12.92 -22.21
CA ARG A 578 -6.56 13.09 -23.09
C ARG A 578 -6.87 14.52 -23.52
N PHE A 579 -6.53 15.58 -22.79
CA PHE A 579 -7.10 16.89 -23.13
C PHE A 579 -6.18 18.07 -22.89
N ALA A 580 -6.37 19.11 -23.70
CA ALA A 580 -5.47 20.23 -23.92
C ALA A 580 -5.82 21.43 -23.03
N GLU A 581 -4.76 22.07 -22.50
CA GLU A 581 -4.68 23.46 -22.05
C GLU A 581 -5.71 23.89 -21.00
N PRO A 582 -5.90 25.15 -20.54
CA PRO A 582 -5.23 26.43 -20.90
C PRO A 582 -5.05 27.47 -19.74
N LEU A 583 -4.89 28.77 -20.06
CA LEU A 583 -3.97 29.79 -19.56
C LEU A 583 -4.42 30.77 -18.47
N GLY A 584 -3.45 31.25 -17.68
CA GLY A 584 -3.42 32.66 -17.26
C GLY A 584 -2.87 32.98 -15.87
N VAL A 585 -2.09 34.08 -15.81
CA VAL A 585 -1.63 34.89 -14.66
C VAL A 585 -0.17 34.70 -14.22
N THR A 586 0.71 35.50 -14.88
CA THR A 586 1.83 36.36 -14.38
C THR A 586 2.74 35.85 -13.26
N SER A 587 4.06 36.05 -13.23
CA SER A 587 4.91 37.20 -13.62
C SER A 587 6.36 36.70 -13.77
N ALA A 588 7.07 37.08 -14.83
CA ALA A 588 8.19 38.04 -14.84
C ALA A 588 9.35 37.74 -13.87
N ASP A 589 10.53 37.58 -14.47
CA ASP A 589 11.88 37.42 -13.90
C ASP A 589 12.28 36.08 -13.27
N GLU A 590 12.93 35.23 -14.07
CA GLU A 590 14.27 34.68 -13.75
C GLU A 590 14.83 33.94 -15.00
N GLY A 591 16.12 34.18 -15.28
CA GLY A 591 16.84 33.73 -16.48
C GLY A 591 17.05 32.21 -16.63
N PRO A 592 17.75 31.77 -17.70
CA PRO A 592 17.70 30.40 -18.19
C PRO A 592 18.43 29.43 -17.26
N ALA A 593 17.66 28.66 -16.47
CA ALA A 593 18.20 27.56 -15.68
C ALA A 593 18.01 26.22 -16.40
N THR A 594 19.14 25.53 -16.56
CA THR A 594 19.37 24.15 -17.02
C THR A 594 18.31 23.14 -16.51
N PRO A 595 17.88 22.15 -17.33
CA PRO A 595 16.84 21.19 -16.98
C PRO A 595 17.37 20.10 -16.03
N GLY A 596 17.59 20.46 -14.76
CA GLY A 596 18.15 19.57 -13.74
C GLY A 596 17.36 19.50 -12.43
N ARG A 597 16.36 20.36 -12.21
CA ARG A 597 15.76 20.54 -10.87
C ARG A 597 14.55 19.64 -10.55
N PHE A 598 13.79 19.14 -11.54
CA PHE A 598 12.60 18.32 -11.24
C PHE A 598 12.90 16.86 -10.85
N ARG A 599 14.03 16.30 -11.31
CA ARG A 599 14.52 14.96 -10.90
C ARG A 599 14.82 14.87 -9.39
N SER A 600 15.12 16.01 -8.74
CA SER A 600 15.57 16.05 -7.34
C SER A 600 14.44 16.09 -6.31
N ARG A 601 13.20 16.45 -6.70
CA ARG A 601 12.07 16.60 -5.75
C ARG A 601 11.36 15.28 -5.48
N TRP A 602 11.33 14.36 -6.45
CA TRP A 602 10.72 13.05 -6.33
C TRP A 602 11.58 12.04 -5.54
N ARG A 603 12.91 12.03 -5.74
CA ARG A 603 13.82 11.24 -4.87
C ARG A 603 13.82 11.72 -3.42
N ARG A 604 13.77 13.04 -3.19
CA ARG A 604 13.76 13.61 -1.83
C ARG A 604 12.50 13.27 -1.01
N TRP A 605 11.43 12.78 -1.64
CA TRP A 605 10.23 12.29 -0.95
C TRP A 605 10.34 10.81 -0.54
N ARG A 606 11.12 9.99 -1.27
CA ARG A 606 11.49 8.61 -0.87
C ARG A 606 12.65 8.57 0.13
N ASP A 607 13.64 9.43 -0.02
CA ASP A 607 14.86 9.44 0.80
C ASP A 607 14.73 10.28 2.10
N GLY A 608 13.50 10.62 2.50
CA GLY A 608 13.18 11.32 3.74
C GLY A 608 13.30 10.47 5.00
N SER A 609 14.40 9.74 5.15
CA SER A 609 14.84 9.13 6.40
C SER A 609 16.36 9.12 6.44
N ARG A 610 16.93 10.22 6.94
CA ARG A 610 18.12 10.18 7.77
C ARG A 610 17.71 10.59 9.17
#